data_AF-A0A2E8AZF5-F1
#
_entry.id   AF-A0A2E8AZF5-F1
#
_cell.length_a   1.000
_cell.length_b   1.000
_cell.length_c   1.000
_cell.angle_alpha   90.00
_cell.angle_beta   90.00
_cell.angle_gamma   90.00
#
_symmetry.space_group_name_H-M   'P 1'
#
loop_
_entity.id
_entity.type
_entity.pdbx_description
1 polymer ?
#
loop_
_entity_poly.entity_id
_entity_poly.type
_entity_poly.pdbx_seq_one_letter_code
_entity_poly.pdbx_strand_id
1 'polypeptide(L)'
;MHRKLIPIAIVVIAIGCKNDSDRVAELASRHATQQAELSRETVKLQNELVEGTQKLVEADARARRDFLTLEGKLDEQRVEVGRRHDELEDERREIAKQRSRDPIVANALIAAATLLACLLPMLLAGWLLRSQLNEADEFTATEILLEEITARHPALAPASRPAMNHDSDRSAPKIADETRRQPPNDFDPLTNTTI
;
A
#
# COMPACT_ATOMS: atom_id res chain seq x y z
N MET A 1 -30.87 -64.35 -70.60
CA MET A 1 -30.01 -65.35 -69.92
C MET A 1 -29.89 -65.18 -68.39
N HIS A 2 -30.47 -64.16 -67.74
CA HIS A 2 -30.31 -63.94 -66.29
C HIS A 2 -31.15 -64.83 -65.35
N ARG A 3 -32.24 -65.46 -65.82
CA ARG A 3 -33.16 -66.25 -64.97
C ARG A 3 -32.57 -67.58 -64.46
N LYS A 4 -31.49 -68.09 -65.07
CA LYS A 4 -30.79 -69.32 -64.62
C LYS A 4 -29.52 -69.06 -63.80
N LEU A 5 -29.04 -67.82 -63.71
CA LEU A 5 -27.85 -67.47 -62.92
C LEU A 5 -28.15 -67.23 -61.44
N ILE A 6 -29.37 -66.78 -61.12
CA ILE A 6 -29.82 -66.54 -59.74
C ILE A 6 -29.80 -67.82 -58.87
N PRO A 7 -30.35 -68.98 -59.29
CA PRO A 7 -30.32 -70.17 -58.45
C PRO A 7 -28.90 -70.73 -58.26
N ILE A 8 -28.02 -70.56 -59.25
CA ILE A 8 -26.63 -71.02 -59.16
C ILE A 8 -25.84 -70.16 -58.17
N ALA A 9 -26.03 -68.83 -58.19
CA ALA A 9 -25.39 -67.93 -57.22
C ALA A 9 -25.84 -68.22 -55.78
N ILE A 10 -27.13 -68.50 -55.56
CA ILE A 10 -27.66 -68.81 -54.22
C ILE A 10 -27.12 -70.14 -53.70
N VAL A 11 -26.98 -71.16 -54.55
CA VAL A 11 -26.42 -72.46 -54.16
C VAL A 11 -24.93 -72.36 -53.83
N VAL A 12 -24.16 -71.55 -54.59
CA VAL A 12 -22.73 -71.33 -54.30
C VAL A 12 -22.54 -70.59 -52.97
N ILE A 13 -23.40 -69.61 -52.66
CA ILE A 13 -23.36 -68.90 -51.37
C ILE A 13 -23.77 -69.81 -50.22
N ALA A 14 -24.81 -70.63 -50.39
CA ALA A 14 -25.29 -71.55 -49.34
C ALA A 14 -24.27 -72.66 -48.99
N ILE A 15 -23.51 -73.14 -49.99
CA ILE A 15 -22.44 -74.14 -49.75
C ILE A 15 -21.22 -73.50 -49.08
N GLY A 16 -20.89 -72.25 -49.41
CA GLY A 16 -19.84 -71.48 -48.72
C GLY A 16 -20.17 -71.16 -47.26
N CYS A 17 -21.38 -70.69 -46.99
CA CYS A 17 -21.80 -70.30 -45.63
C CYS A 17 -21.87 -71.47 -44.64
N LYS A 18 -22.21 -72.69 -45.08
CA LYS A 18 -22.31 -73.86 -44.19
C LYS A 18 -20.93 -74.34 -43.71
N ASN A 19 -19.89 -74.21 -44.53
CA ASN A 19 -18.52 -74.52 -44.13
C ASN A 19 -17.90 -73.42 -43.25
N ASP A 20 -18.28 -72.16 -43.46
CA ASP A 20 -17.76 -71.04 -42.68
C ASP A 20 -18.42 -70.94 -41.29
N SER A 21 -19.71 -71.25 -41.15
CA SER A 21 -20.40 -71.22 -39.85
C SER A 21 -19.82 -72.22 -38.85
N ASP A 22 -19.52 -73.44 -39.31
CA ASP A 22 -18.96 -74.49 -38.46
C ASP A 22 -17.52 -74.16 -38.07
N ARG A 23 -16.74 -73.55 -38.98
CA ARG A 23 -15.37 -73.08 -38.70
C ARG A 23 -15.33 -71.90 -37.74
N VAL A 24 -16.28 -70.97 -37.82
CA VAL A 24 -16.35 -69.82 -36.90
C VAL A 24 -16.83 -70.27 -35.52
N ALA A 25 -17.78 -71.21 -35.43
CA ALA A 25 -18.19 -71.83 -34.17
C ALA A 25 -17.04 -72.65 -33.53
N GLU A 26 -16.26 -73.37 -34.35
CA GLU A 26 -15.07 -74.07 -33.89
C GLU A 26 -13.95 -73.12 -33.45
N LEU A 27 -13.70 -72.03 -34.21
CA LEU A 27 -12.72 -71.01 -33.80
C LEU A 27 -13.16 -70.31 -32.50
N ALA A 28 -14.44 -69.96 -32.37
CA ALA A 28 -14.97 -69.31 -31.17
C ALA A 28 -14.87 -70.23 -29.94
N SER A 29 -15.14 -71.53 -30.10
CA SER A 29 -14.98 -72.49 -29.01
C SER A 29 -13.51 -72.75 -28.65
N ARG A 30 -12.59 -72.74 -29.62
CA ARG A 30 -11.13 -72.78 -29.38
C ARG A 30 -10.60 -71.55 -28.65
N HIS A 31 -11.11 -70.36 -28.97
CA HIS A 31 -10.73 -69.14 -28.25
C HIS A 31 -11.33 -69.10 -26.83
N ALA A 32 -12.57 -69.56 -26.63
CA ALA A 32 -13.18 -69.64 -25.31
C ALA A 32 -12.44 -70.60 -24.37
N THR A 33 -11.94 -71.72 -24.91
CA THR A 33 -11.17 -72.71 -24.13
C THR A 33 -9.76 -72.22 -23.79
N GLN A 34 -9.07 -71.57 -24.72
CA GLN A 34 -7.76 -70.94 -24.43
C GLN A 34 -7.89 -69.76 -23.45
N GLN A 35 -8.95 -68.96 -23.58
CA GLN A 35 -9.20 -67.82 -22.70
C GLN A 35 -9.52 -68.25 -21.25
N ALA A 36 -10.05 -69.46 -21.06
CA ALA A 36 -10.25 -70.05 -19.73
C ALA A 36 -8.93 -70.46 -19.04
N GLU A 37 -7.90 -70.82 -19.80
CA GLU A 37 -6.55 -71.07 -19.26
C GLU A 37 -5.82 -69.77 -18.92
N LEU A 38 -5.87 -68.78 -19.82
CA LEU A 38 -5.29 -67.45 -19.59
C LEU A 38 -5.98 -66.72 -18.41
N SER A 39 -7.29 -66.91 -18.25
CA SER A 39 -8.08 -66.40 -17.13
C SER A 39 -7.50 -66.79 -15.76
N ARG A 40 -6.91 -67.99 -15.63
CA ARG A 40 -6.41 -68.48 -14.34
C ARG A 40 -5.13 -67.78 -13.88
N GLU A 41 -4.30 -67.36 -14.82
CA GLU A 41 -3.07 -66.61 -14.53
C GLU A 41 -3.36 -65.12 -14.29
N THR A 42 -4.32 -64.55 -15.04
CA THR A 42 -4.76 -63.16 -14.86
C THR A 42 -5.43 -62.93 -13.51
N VAL A 43 -6.13 -63.92 -12.94
CA VAL A 43 -6.77 -63.79 -11.61
C VAL A 43 -5.73 -63.64 -10.49
N LYS A 44 -4.57 -64.30 -10.60
CA LYS A 44 -3.51 -64.18 -9.58
C LYS A 44 -2.87 -62.80 -9.61
N LEU A 45 -2.57 -62.29 -10.80
CA LEU A 45 -2.01 -60.95 -11.00
C LEU A 45 -3.02 -59.85 -10.64
N GLN A 46 -4.31 -60.05 -10.93
CA GLN A 46 -5.36 -59.12 -10.53
C GLN A 46 -5.51 -59.02 -9.02
N ASN A 47 -5.40 -60.13 -8.27
CA ASN A 47 -5.48 -60.07 -6.81
C ASN A 47 -4.34 -59.24 -6.20
N GLU A 48 -3.11 -59.38 -6.72
CA GLU A 48 -1.96 -58.59 -6.27
C GLU A 48 -2.08 -57.11 -6.67
N LEU A 49 -2.60 -56.82 -7.87
CA LEU A 49 -2.90 -55.46 -8.31
C LEU A 49 -4.03 -54.82 -7.51
N VAL A 50 -5.07 -55.55 -7.12
CA VAL A 50 -6.17 -55.04 -6.28
C VAL A 50 -5.64 -54.70 -4.89
N GLU A 51 -4.79 -55.54 -4.30
CA GLU A 51 -4.19 -55.24 -3.00
C GLU A 51 -3.21 -54.04 -3.09
N GLY A 52 -2.41 -53.98 -4.15
CA GLY A 52 -1.49 -52.86 -4.39
C GLY A 52 -2.23 -51.54 -4.64
N THR A 53 -3.27 -51.56 -5.48
CA THR A 53 -4.08 -50.37 -5.77
C THR A 53 -4.87 -49.91 -4.55
N GLN A 54 -5.39 -50.83 -3.72
CA GLN A 54 -6.04 -50.47 -2.47
C GLN A 54 -5.06 -49.72 -1.54
N LYS A 55 -3.84 -50.24 -1.36
CA LYS A 55 -2.81 -49.58 -0.54
C LYS A 55 -2.42 -48.20 -1.09
N LEU A 56 -2.30 -48.06 -2.41
CA LEU A 56 -2.03 -46.77 -3.05
C LEU A 56 -3.19 -45.77 -2.86
N VAL A 57 -4.43 -46.20 -3.02
CA VAL A 57 -5.61 -45.34 -2.83
C VAL A 57 -5.74 -44.91 -1.38
N GLU A 58 -5.47 -45.81 -0.42
CA GLU A 58 -5.45 -45.46 1.00
C GLU A 58 -4.34 -44.45 1.32
N ALA A 59 -3.16 -44.62 0.74
CA ALA A 59 -2.06 -43.67 0.88
C ALA A 59 -2.36 -42.30 0.24
N ASP A 60 -2.93 -42.28 -0.97
CA ASP A 60 -3.34 -41.06 -1.66
C ASP A 60 -4.45 -40.34 -0.89
N ALA A 61 -5.45 -41.08 -0.39
CA ALA A 61 -6.52 -40.51 0.42
C ALA A 61 -6.02 -39.93 1.75
N ARG A 62 -4.95 -40.49 2.33
CA ARG A 62 -4.28 -39.90 3.51
C ARG A 62 -3.51 -38.64 3.12
N ALA A 63 -2.72 -38.69 2.05
CA ALA A 63 -1.95 -37.54 1.57
C ALA A 63 -2.85 -36.34 1.25
N ARG A 64 -4.00 -36.56 0.60
CA ARG A 64 -4.99 -35.49 0.33
C ARG A 64 -5.57 -34.90 1.61
N ARG A 65 -5.87 -35.73 2.61
CA ARG A 65 -6.36 -35.25 3.91
C ARG A 65 -5.30 -34.40 4.62
N ASP A 66 -4.06 -34.88 4.66
CA ASP A 66 -2.96 -34.15 5.28
C ASP A 66 -2.73 -32.81 4.57
N PHE A 67 -2.77 -32.79 3.24
CA PHE A 67 -2.67 -31.56 2.44
C PHE A 67 -3.77 -30.56 2.77
N LEU A 68 -5.04 -30.98 2.81
CA LEU A 68 -6.16 -30.11 3.19
C LEU A 68 -6.01 -29.57 4.62
N THR A 69 -5.50 -30.37 5.56
CA THR A 69 -5.25 -29.89 6.93
C THR A 69 -4.13 -28.86 7.00
N LEU A 70 -3.11 -28.99 6.14
CA LEU A 70 -2.01 -28.04 6.04
C LEU A 70 -2.47 -26.73 5.40
N GLU A 71 -3.26 -26.80 4.33
CA GLU A 71 -3.86 -25.61 3.71
C GLU A 71 -4.72 -24.83 4.71
N GLY A 72 -5.60 -25.52 5.46
CA GLY A 72 -6.42 -24.86 6.48
C GLY A 72 -5.59 -24.14 7.56
N LYS A 73 -4.47 -24.76 7.99
CA LYS A 73 -3.54 -24.12 8.95
C LYS A 73 -2.82 -22.91 8.35
N LEU A 74 -2.46 -22.96 7.06
CA LEU A 74 -1.84 -21.84 6.38
C LEU A 74 -2.81 -20.67 6.23
N ASP A 75 -4.07 -20.94 5.91
CA ASP A 75 -5.10 -19.91 5.82
C ASP A 75 -5.37 -19.24 7.18
N GLU A 76 -5.45 -20.04 8.25
CA GLU A 76 -5.56 -19.52 9.62
C GLU A 76 -4.37 -18.61 9.98
N GLN A 77 -3.14 -19.04 9.66
CA GLN A 77 -1.94 -18.23 9.87
C GLN A 77 -1.95 -16.95 9.06
N ARG A 78 -2.41 -16.99 7.80
CA ARG A 78 -2.50 -15.80 6.94
C ARG A 78 -3.48 -14.77 7.50
N VAL A 79 -4.63 -15.22 8.01
CA VAL A 79 -5.62 -14.34 8.64
C VAL A 79 -5.05 -13.70 9.90
N GLU A 80 -4.37 -14.47 10.75
CA GLU A 80 -3.76 -13.94 11.97
C GLU A 80 -2.62 -12.96 11.68
N VAL A 81 -1.80 -13.23 10.66
CA VAL A 81 -0.76 -12.29 10.20
C VAL A 81 -1.38 -11.01 9.64
N GLY A 82 -2.46 -11.11 8.86
CA GLY A 82 -3.22 -9.97 8.37
C GLY A 82 -3.73 -9.10 9.52
N ARG A 83 -4.38 -9.71 10.51
CA ARG A 83 -4.87 -9.02 11.72
C ARG A 83 -3.75 -8.28 12.45
N ARG A 84 -2.60 -8.94 12.66
CA ARG A 84 -1.45 -8.28 13.32
C ARG A 84 -0.87 -7.15 12.50
N HIS A 85 -0.87 -7.28 11.18
CA HIS A 85 -0.39 -6.22 10.31
C HIS A 85 -1.31 -5.01 10.36
N ASP A 86 -2.63 -5.22 10.35
CA ASP A 86 -3.62 -4.15 10.47
C ASP A 86 -3.50 -3.42 11.81
N GLU A 87 -3.31 -4.16 12.92
CA GLU A 87 -3.05 -3.57 14.24
C GLU A 87 -1.79 -2.69 14.24
N LEU A 88 -0.71 -3.16 13.61
CA LEU A 88 0.53 -2.38 13.49
C LEU A 88 0.38 -1.16 12.58
N GLU A 89 -0.43 -1.24 11.52
CA GLU A 89 -0.72 -0.09 10.67
C GLU A 89 -1.53 0.95 11.41
N ASP A 90 -2.53 0.54 12.20
CA ASP A 90 -3.35 1.43 13.01
C ASP A 90 -2.50 2.11 14.10
N GLU A 91 -1.63 1.37 14.80
CA GLU A 91 -0.68 1.94 15.75
C GLU A 91 0.27 2.95 15.07
N ARG A 92 0.79 2.63 13.88
CA ARG A 92 1.65 3.55 13.12
C ARG A 92 0.90 4.83 12.72
N ARG A 93 -0.36 4.71 12.29
CA ARG A 93 -1.21 5.86 11.97
C ARG A 93 -1.47 6.71 13.21
N GLU A 94 -1.70 6.09 14.36
CA GLU A 94 -1.92 6.81 15.61
C GLU A 94 -0.65 7.55 16.08
N ILE A 95 0.51 6.91 16.02
CA ILE A 95 1.80 7.55 16.34
C ILE A 95 2.10 8.71 15.39
N ALA A 96 1.83 8.57 14.09
CA ALA A 96 1.99 9.64 13.13
C ALA A 96 1.07 10.82 13.43
N LYS A 97 -0.19 10.53 13.80
CA LYS A 97 -1.16 11.55 14.22
C LYS A 97 -0.72 12.24 15.52
N GLN A 98 -0.18 11.51 16.49
CA GLN A 98 0.30 12.08 17.75
C GLN A 98 1.50 13.00 17.53
N ARG A 99 2.50 12.56 16.75
CA ARG A 99 3.66 13.38 16.36
C ARG A 99 3.30 14.62 15.56
N SER A 100 2.17 14.66 14.86
CA SER A 100 1.72 15.87 14.18
C SER A 100 1.17 16.94 15.15
N ARG A 101 0.70 16.54 16.33
CA ARG A 101 0.06 17.45 17.31
C ARG A 101 1.03 17.99 18.35
N ASP A 102 1.99 17.19 18.79
CA ASP A 102 3.03 17.58 19.74
C ASP A 102 3.82 18.84 19.34
N PRO A 103 4.26 19.04 18.08
CA PRO A 103 5.02 20.23 17.70
C PRO A 103 4.18 21.51 17.74
N ILE A 104 2.86 21.43 17.55
CA ILE A 104 1.97 22.61 17.57
C ILE A 104 1.84 23.14 19.00
N VAL A 105 1.63 22.24 19.97
CA VAL A 105 1.49 22.63 21.39
C VAL A 105 2.81 23.14 21.95
N ALA A 106 3.92 22.45 21.65
CA ALA A 106 5.25 22.89 22.08
C ALA A 106 5.61 24.27 21.53
N ASN A 107 5.33 24.52 20.24
CA ASN A 107 5.64 25.80 19.63
C ASN A 107 4.75 26.94 20.17
N ALA A 108 3.47 26.66 20.45
CA ALA A 108 2.58 27.63 21.09
C ALA A 108 3.05 28.01 22.50
N LEU A 109 3.53 27.05 23.28
CA LEU A 109 4.05 27.30 24.62
C LEU A 109 5.34 28.14 24.58
N ILE A 110 6.26 27.81 23.67
CA ILE A 110 7.50 28.58 23.47
C ILE A 110 7.17 30.01 23.03
N ALA A 111 6.24 30.17 22.07
CA ALA A 111 5.78 31.49 21.64
C ALA A 111 5.13 32.29 22.77
N ALA A 112 4.32 31.65 23.61
CA ALA A 112 3.73 32.31 24.78
C ALA A 112 4.80 32.72 25.80
N ALA A 113 5.79 31.86 26.06
CA ALA A 113 6.89 32.13 26.97
C ALA A 113 7.78 33.28 26.47
N THR A 114 8.07 33.35 25.17
CA THR A 114 8.86 34.45 24.59
C THR A 114 8.10 35.77 24.60
N LEU A 115 6.80 35.75 24.29
CA LEU A 115 5.94 36.93 24.44
C LEU A 115 5.93 37.44 25.88
N LEU A 116 5.75 36.55 26.86
CA LEU A 116 5.82 36.89 28.28
C LEU A 116 7.19 37.43 28.67
N ALA A 117 8.27 36.79 28.25
CA ALA A 117 9.64 37.24 28.53
C ALA A 117 9.95 38.62 27.95
N CYS A 118 9.31 39.01 26.84
CA CYS A 118 9.44 40.34 26.25
C CYS A 118 8.50 41.38 26.90
N LEU A 119 7.27 40.98 27.23
CA LEU A 119 6.28 41.84 27.88
C LEU A 119 6.68 42.21 29.30
N LEU A 120 7.31 41.30 30.04
CA LEU A 120 7.67 41.47 31.45
C LEU A 120 8.63 42.65 31.69
N PRO A 121 9.79 42.78 31.00
CA PRO A 121 10.64 43.95 31.14
C PRO A 121 9.97 45.24 30.63
N MET A 122 9.11 45.16 29.61
CA MET A 122 8.41 46.33 29.08
C MET A 122 7.33 46.85 30.04
N LEU A 123 6.59 45.95 30.70
CA LEU A 123 5.66 46.28 31.77
C LEU A 123 6.39 46.84 32.99
N LEU A 124 7.53 46.27 33.36
CA LEU A 124 8.34 46.76 34.48
C LEU A 124 8.85 48.19 34.21
N ALA A 125 9.36 48.45 33.01
CA ALA A 125 9.82 49.78 32.61
C ALA A 125 8.65 50.78 32.57
N GLY A 126 7.50 50.38 32.01
CA GLY A 126 6.30 51.22 31.98
C GLY A 126 5.74 51.51 33.37
N TRP A 127 5.77 50.53 34.27
CA TRP A 127 5.32 50.68 35.65
C TRP A 127 6.26 51.61 36.44
N LEU A 128 7.58 51.44 36.30
CA LEU A 128 8.55 52.30 36.96
C LEU A 128 8.44 53.75 36.46
N LEU A 129 8.31 53.94 35.14
CA LEU A 129 8.11 55.26 34.55
C LEU A 129 6.81 55.90 35.06
N ARG A 130 5.71 55.13 35.12
CA ARG A 130 4.42 55.62 35.63
C ARG A 130 4.45 55.91 37.13
N SER A 131 5.21 55.16 37.93
CA SER A 131 5.44 55.47 39.35
C SER A 131 6.15 56.81 39.48
N GLN A 132 7.23 57.01 38.73
CA GLN A 132 7.98 58.27 38.75
C GLN A 132 7.15 59.46 38.27
N LEU A 133 6.26 59.30 37.28
CA LEU A 133 5.35 60.36 36.86
C LEU A 133 4.24 60.65 37.88
N ASN A 134 3.79 59.64 38.62
CA ASN A 134 2.78 59.82 39.67
C ASN A 134 3.39 60.41 40.96
N GLU A 135 4.66 60.09 41.26
CA GLU A 135 5.42 60.64 42.39
C GLU A 135 6.05 62.00 42.08
N ALA A 136 6.30 62.31 40.79
CA ALA A 136 6.63 63.65 40.35
C ALA A 136 5.39 64.52 40.60
N ASP A 137 5.41 65.18 41.75
CA ASP A 137 4.44 66.17 42.17
C ASP A 137 4.07 67.05 40.97
N GLU A 138 2.80 66.94 40.53
CA GLU A 138 2.30 67.53 39.29
C GLU A 138 2.60 69.03 39.21
N PHE A 139 2.64 69.67 40.39
CA PHE A 139 3.05 71.05 40.60
C PHE A 139 4.53 71.30 40.33
N THR A 140 5.42 70.48 40.89
CA THR A 140 6.88 70.60 40.66
C THR A 140 7.25 70.29 39.20
N ALA A 141 6.58 69.30 38.57
CA ALA A 141 6.79 68.96 37.17
C ALA A 141 6.30 70.06 36.21
N THR A 142 5.16 70.69 36.51
CA THR A 142 4.66 71.83 35.72
C THR A 142 5.50 73.08 35.91
N GLU A 143 6.04 73.32 37.10
CA GLU A 143 6.95 74.46 37.34
C GLU A 143 8.26 74.31 36.55
N ILE A 144 8.89 73.12 36.57
CA ILE A 144 10.12 72.85 35.80
C ILE A 144 9.86 72.92 34.29
N LEU A 145 8.73 72.39 33.79
CA LEU A 145 8.34 72.51 32.38
C LEU A 145 8.04 73.95 31.97
N LEU A 146 7.40 74.73 32.85
CA LEU A 146 7.10 76.14 32.61
C LEU A 146 8.39 76.98 32.61
N GLU A 147 9.34 76.67 33.50
CA GLU A 147 10.66 77.29 33.53
C GLU A 147 11.49 76.94 32.28
N GLU A 148 11.45 75.69 31.80
CA GLU A 148 12.12 75.25 30.57
C GLU A 148 11.51 75.92 29.31
N ILE A 149 10.18 76.05 29.23
CA ILE A 149 9.48 76.69 28.11
C ILE A 149 9.71 78.21 28.10
N THR A 150 9.86 78.83 29.27
CA THR A 150 10.10 80.27 29.40
C THR A 150 11.59 80.65 29.36
N ALA A 151 12.50 79.67 29.49
CA ALA A 151 13.94 79.87 29.36
C ALA A 151 14.33 80.27 27.93
N ARG A 152 15.27 81.22 27.80
CA ARG A 152 15.74 81.74 26.49
C ARG A 152 16.50 80.72 25.65
N HIS A 153 16.94 79.62 26.25
CA HIS A 153 17.61 78.50 25.58
C HIS A 153 17.12 77.17 26.18
N PRO A 154 16.00 76.60 25.68
CA PRO A 154 15.53 75.30 26.16
C PRO A 154 16.55 74.21 25.80
N ALA A 155 17.06 73.49 26.79
CA ALA A 155 18.06 72.44 26.60
C ALA A 155 17.42 71.13 26.13
N LEU A 156 16.13 70.94 26.43
CA LEU A 156 15.33 69.78 26.03
C LEU A 156 14.69 69.90 24.63
N ALA A 157 14.77 71.07 23.98
CA ALA A 157 14.31 71.20 22.59
C ALA A 157 15.36 70.58 21.65
N PRO A 158 14.99 69.63 20.75
CA PRO A 158 15.96 69.09 19.81
C PRO A 158 16.49 70.22 18.95
N ALA A 159 17.80 70.49 19.04
CA ALA A 159 18.49 71.36 18.10
C ALA A 159 18.18 70.83 16.70
N SER A 160 17.42 71.62 15.93
CA SER A 160 17.08 71.32 14.55
C SER A 160 18.37 71.07 13.78
N ARG A 161 18.73 69.79 13.57
CA ARG A 161 19.91 69.43 12.78
C ARG A 161 19.69 69.98 11.38
N PRO A 162 20.66 70.73 10.82
CA PRO A 162 20.57 71.14 9.43
C PRO A 162 20.55 69.88 8.56
N ALA A 163 19.61 69.86 7.61
CA ALA A 163 19.41 68.77 6.67
C ALA A 163 20.75 68.40 6.01
N MET A 164 21.20 67.18 6.26
CA MET A 164 22.37 66.61 5.61
C MET A 164 21.98 66.28 4.17
N ASN A 165 22.58 67.01 3.23
CA ASN A 165 22.38 66.84 1.79
C ASN A 165 22.55 65.36 1.41
N HIS A 166 21.46 64.76 0.92
CA HIS A 166 21.49 63.45 0.30
C HIS A 166 22.07 63.61 -1.10
N ASP A 167 23.39 63.44 -1.20
CA ASP A 167 24.10 63.35 -2.47
C ASP A 167 23.60 62.11 -3.22
N SER A 168 22.73 62.35 -4.19
CA SER A 168 22.31 61.36 -5.17
C SER A 168 23.39 61.28 -6.23
N ASP A 169 24.36 60.40 -6.06
CA ASP A 169 25.11 59.91 -7.21
C ASP A 169 25.36 58.40 -7.15
N ARG A 170 24.91 57.75 -8.23
CA ARG A 170 25.40 56.49 -8.81
C ARG A 170 25.61 55.30 -7.88
N SER A 171 24.76 54.29 -8.07
CA SER A 171 25.15 53.07 -8.83
C SER A 171 23.95 52.13 -9.04
N ALA A 172 23.36 52.17 -10.24
CA ALA A 172 22.85 50.97 -10.90
C ALA A 172 23.96 50.47 -11.86
N PRO A 173 23.91 49.27 -12.49
CA PRO A 173 22.81 48.31 -12.57
C PRO A 173 23.25 46.81 -12.52
N LYS A 174 22.30 45.86 -12.44
CA LYS A 174 22.10 44.87 -13.51
C LYS A 174 20.90 43.96 -13.23
N ILE A 175 19.92 44.07 -14.11
CA ILE A 175 18.85 43.11 -14.34
C ILE A 175 19.47 41.97 -15.14
N ALA A 176 19.47 40.76 -14.58
CA ALA A 176 19.47 39.50 -15.33
C ALA A 176 18.15 38.84 -14.89
N ASP A 177 17.10 38.88 -15.70
CA ASP A 177 16.89 37.97 -16.83
C ASP A 177 17.34 36.53 -16.53
N GLU A 178 16.50 35.79 -15.82
CA GLU A 178 16.36 34.37 -16.08
C GLU A 178 14.91 33.94 -15.85
N THR A 179 14.11 34.18 -16.88
CA THR A 179 12.90 33.39 -17.13
C THR A 179 13.33 31.95 -17.37
N ARG A 180 13.05 31.01 -16.46
CA ARG A 180 12.66 29.64 -16.85
C ARG A 180 12.11 28.75 -15.73
N ARG A 181 10.86 28.33 -15.97
CA ARG A 181 10.22 27.04 -15.62
C ARG A 181 9.59 26.88 -14.24
N GLN A 182 8.35 27.34 -14.20
CA GLN A 182 7.21 26.64 -13.61
C GLN A 182 7.29 25.09 -13.71
N PRO A 183 7.07 24.33 -12.63
CA PRO A 183 6.45 23.00 -12.67
C PRO A 183 4.91 23.18 -12.66
N PRO A 184 4.05 22.30 -13.21
CA PRO A 184 3.90 20.93 -12.70
C PRO A 184 3.34 19.90 -13.74
N ASN A 185 2.99 18.71 -13.26
CA ASN A 185 2.19 17.64 -13.89
C ASN A 185 2.95 16.66 -14.79
N ASP A 186 3.31 15.51 -14.21
CA ASP A 186 3.02 14.22 -14.81
C ASP A 186 2.38 13.33 -13.74
N PHE A 187 1.05 13.29 -13.77
CA PHE A 187 0.29 12.10 -13.44
C PHE A 187 0.41 11.19 -14.66
N ASP A 188 0.83 9.94 -14.48
CA ASP A 188 0.15 8.84 -15.15
C ASP A 188 0.26 7.55 -14.33
N PRO A 189 -0.89 6.97 -13.93
CA PRO A 189 -0.99 5.61 -13.43
C PRO A 189 -1.26 4.62 -14.58
N LEU A 190 -0.96 3.34 -14.32
CA LEU A 190 -1.45 2.13 -15.00
C LEU A 190 -0.65 1.55 -16.20
N THR A 191 -0.53 0.22 -16.12
CA THR A 191 -0.64 -0.79 -17.20
C THR A 191 0.57 -1.15 -18.07
N ASN A 192 1.25 -2.25 -17.71
CA ASN A 192 1.37 -3.52 -18.48
C ASN A 192 2.45 -4.39 -17.81
N THR A 193 2.21 -5.59 -17.29
CA THR A 193 1.75 -6.83 -17.97
C THR A 193 2.48 -7.07 -19.27
N THR A 194 3.60 -7.80 -19.24
CA THR A 194 4.02 -8.67 -20.34
C THR A 194 4.91 -9.79 -19.79
N ILE A 195 4.33 -10.99 -19.78
CA ILE A 195 4.85 -12.32 -20.14
C ILE A 195 6.30 -12.65 -19.77
#